data_AF-A0A7J7CAN9-F1
#
_entry.id   AF-A0A7J7CAN9-F1
#
_cell.length_a   1.000
_cell.length_b   1.000
_cell.length_c   1.000
_cell.angle_alpha   90.00
_cell.angle_beta   90.00
_cell.angle_gamma   90.00
#
_symmetry.space_group_name_H-M   'P 1'
#
loop_
_entity.id
_entity.type
_entity.pdbx_description
1 polymer ?
#
loop_
_entity_poly.entity_id
_entity_poly.type
_entity_poly.pdbx_seq_one_letter_code
_entity_poly.pdbx_strand_id
1 'polypeptide(L)'
;MAITEFLLFVLTATLGGMFLCGANYLITIFVAPECFSLCSYLLSGYTKKDVRSNEATMKYLLMGGASSSILVHGFSWLYGSSGGEIELHEIVNGLINTQMYNSPGISIVLIFITIGIGFKLSLVPSHQWTPDVYEGVQFIR
;
A
#
# COMPACT_ATOMS: atom_id res chain seq x y z
N MET A 1 14.47 0.72 -20.45
CA MET A 1 14.67 -0.32 -19.42
C MET A 1 14.88 -1.63 -20.14
N ALA A 2 15.75 -2.51 -19.64
CA ALA A 2 15.94 -3.81 -20.31
C ALA A 2 14.69 -4.69 -20.11
N ILE A 3 14.35 -5.52 -21.10
CA ILE A 3 13.23 -6.48 -20.99
C ILE A 3 13.35 -7.36 -19.75
N THR A 4 14.59 -7.73 -19.38
CA THR A 4 14.87 -8.49 -18.16
C THR A 4 14.46 -7.75 -16.89
N GLU A 5 14.71 -6.44 -16.79
CA GLU A 5 14.34 -5.63 -15.62
C GLU A 5 12.80 -5.51 -15.51
N PHE A 6 12.11 -5.36 -16.64
CA PHE A 6 10.66 -5.33 -16.68
C PHE A 6 10.05 -6.64 -16.17
N LEU A 7 10.53 -7.79 -16.69
CA LEU A 7 10.05 -9.10 -16.26
C LEU A 7 10.36 -9.36 -14.79
N LEU A 8 11.53 -8.92 -14.31
CA LEU A 8 11.90 -9.03 -12.90
C LEU A 8 10.90 -8.28 -12.03
N PHE A 9 10.59 -7.02 -12.33
CA PHE A 9 9.63 -6.25 -11.52
C PHE A 9 8.20 -6.79 -11.59
N VAL A 10 7.76 -7.31 -12.74
CA VAL A 10 6.46 -8.00 -12.83
C VAL A 10 6.44 -9.24 -11.94
N LEU A 11 7.47 -10.09 -12.01
CA LEU A 11 7.56 -11.29 -11.16
C LEU A 11 7.62 -10.93 -9.67
N THR A 12 8.43 -9.94 -9.29
CA THR A 12 8.52 -9.48 -7.90
C THR A 12 7.20 -8.90 -7.41
N ALA A 13 6.48 -8.15 -8.24
CA ALA A 13 5.13 -7.67 -7.91
C ALA A 13 4.17 -8.84 -7.67
N THR A 14 4.16 -9.84 -8.56
CA THR A 14 3.27 -11.01 -8.38
C THR A 14 3.58 -11.79 -7.11
N LEU A 15 4.86 -11.96 -6.75
CA LEU A 15 5.26 -12.58 -5.49
C LEU A 15 4.75 -11.78 -4.28
N GLY A 16 4.89 -10.45 -4.30
CA GLY A 16 4.32 -9.57 -3.26
C GLY A 16 2.81 -9.76 -3.11
N GLY A 17 2.08 -9.85 -4.21
CA GLY A 17 0.64 -10.15 -4.21
C GLY A 17 0.31 -11.53 -3.62
N MET A 18 1.08 -12.57 -3.94
CA MET A 18 0.90 -13.91 -3.38
C MET A 18 1.11 -13.93 -1.86
N PHE A 19 2.14 -13.22 -1.36
CA PHE A 19 2.36 -13.09 0.09
C PHE A 19 1.22 -12.36 0.79
N LEU A 20 0.62 -11.34 0.15
CA LEU A 20 -0.52 -10.63 0.71
C LEU A 20 -1.74 -11.55 0.88
N CYS A 21 -2.01 -12.44 -0.06
CA CYS A 21 -3.14 -13.38 0.03
C CYS A 21 -3.07 -14.33 1.23
N GLY A 22 -1.86 -14.64 1.72
CA GLY A 22 -1.63 -15.50 2.89
C GLY A 22 -1.28 -14.75 4.18
N ALA A 23 -1.40 -13.42 4.20
CA ALA A 23 -0.90 -12.60 5.30
C ALA A 23 -1.85 -12.60 6.51
N ASN A 24 -1.37 -13.14 7.64
CA ASN A 24 -2.08 -13.12 8.94
C ASN A 24 -1.44 -12.19 9.98
N TYR A 25 -0.26 -11.65 9.68
CA TYR A 25 0.52 -10.79 10.55
C TYR A 25 0.52 -9.37 10.00
N LEU A 26 0.39 -8.38 10.89
CA LEU A 26 0.30 -6.97 10.53
C LEU A 26 1.53 -6.47 9.74
N ILE A 27 2.72 -7.01 10.05
CA ILE A 27 3.96 -6.73 9.29
C ILE A 27 3.85 -7.23 7.85
N THR A 28 3.40 -8.47 7.64
CA THR A 28 3.27 -9.03 6.28
C THR A 28 2.21 -8.29 5.48
N ILE A 29 1.10 -7.92 6.12
CA ILE A 29 0.03 -7.10 5.52
C ILE A 29 0.56 -5.72 5.11
N PHE A 30 1.60 -5.19 5.77
CA PHE A 30 2.26 -3.96 5.33
C PHE A 30 3.30 -4.19 4.23
N VAL A 31 4.24 -5.11 4.44
CA VAL A 31 5.41 -5.30 3.58
C VAL A 31 5.04 -5.85 2.21
N ALA A 32 4.08 -6.79 2.15
CA ALA A 32 3.66 -7.41 0.90
C ALA A 32 3.10 -6.40 -0.13
N PRO A 33 2.12 -5.53 0.22
CA PRO A 33 1.61 -4.54 -0.70
C PRO A 33 2.61 -3.41 -0.96
N GLU A 34 3.53 -3.09 -0.04
CA GLU A 34 4.62 -2.15 -0.33
C GLU A 34 5.58 -2.69 -1.39
N CYS A 35 5.98 -3.96 -1.30
CA CYS A 35 6.79 -4.60 -2.31
C CYS A 35 6.12 -4.57 -3.69
N PHE A 36 4.82 -4.92 -3.74
CA PHE A 36 4.01 -4.79 -4.94
C PHE A 36 3.97 -3.35 -5.47
N SER A 37 3.76 -2.38 -4.58
CA SER A 37 3.63 -0.96 -4.95
C SER A 37 4.94 -0.38 -5.49
N LEU A 38 6.07 -0.65 -4.85
CA LEU A 38 7.39 -0.21 -5.31
C LEU A 38 7.71 -0.77 -6.70
N CYS A 39 7.39 -2.04 -6.97
CA CYS A 39 7.55 -2.62 -8.29
C CYS A 39 6.66 -1.91 -9.32
N SER A 40 5.40 -1.59 -8.95
CA SER A 40 4.49 -0.86 -9.83
C SER A 40 4.96 0.57 -10.14
N TYR A 41 5.55 1.28 -9.17
CA TYR A 41 6.12 2.61 -9.35
C TYR A 41 7.33 2.57 -10.30
N LEU A 42 8.18 1.55 -10.18
CA LEU A 42 9.31 1.38 -11.09
C LEU A 42 8.84 1.03 -12.51
N LEU A 43 7.76 0.25 -12.64
CA LEU A 43 7.20 -0.15 -13.92
C LEU A 43 6.51 1.01 -14.64
N SER A 44 5.86 1.94 -13.93
CA SER A 44 5.23 3.11 -14.55
C SER A 44 6.25 4.02 -15.26
N GLY A 45 7.51 3.99 -14.81
CA GLY A 45 8.62 4.78 -15.37
C GLY A 45 9.43 4.06 -16.45
N TYR A 46 8.85 3.04 -17.10
CA TYR A 46 9.55 2.23 -18.10
C TYR A 46 10.14 3.09 -19.25
N THR A 47 9.36 4.07 -19.73
CA THR A 47 9.70 4.94 -20.86
C THR A 47 10.42 6.20 -20.38
N LYS A 48 11.67 6.04 -19.90
CA LYS A 48 12.49 7.11 -19.28
C LYS A 48 12.65 8.40 -20.11
N LYS A 49 12.52 8.31 -21.44
CA LYS A 49 12.67 9.46 -22.35
C LYS A 49 11.39 10.29 -22.49
N ASP A 50 10.25 9.73 -22.09
CA ASP A 50 8.97 10.43 -22.16
C ASP A 50 8.74 11.20 -20.85
N VAL A 51 8.60 12.52 -20.98
CA VAL A 51 8.35 13.41 -19.85
C VAL A 51 7.04 13.04 -19.15
N ARG A 52 6.04 12.58 -19.92
CA ARG A 52 4.72 12.22 -19.37
C ARG A 52 4.79 10.98 -18.47
N SER A 53 5.53 9.96 -18.88
CA SER A 53 5.76 8.74 -18.09
C SER A 53 6.53 9.06 -16.80
N ASN A 54 7.50 9.97 -16.86
CA ASN A 54 8.25 10.41 -15.69
C ASN A 54 7.37 11.22 -14.71
N GLU A 55 6.52 12.12 -15.21
CA GLU A 55 5.58 12.87 -14.38
C GLU A 55 4.58 11.94 -13.68
N ALA A 56 3.98 11.02 -14.43
CA ALA A 56 3.06 10.01 -13.90
C ALA A 56 3.73 9.16 -12.81
N THR A 57 4.95 8.71 -13.04
CA THR A 57 5.71 7.92 -12.06
C THR A 57 5.99 8.70 -10.78
N MET A 58 6.39 9.96 -10.90
CA MET A 58 6.65 10.81 -9.73
C MET A 58 5.38 11.06 -8.92
N LYS A 59 4.26 11.37 -9.58
CA LYS A 59 2.95 11.50 -8.93
C LYS A 59 2.55 10.22 -8.23
N TYR A 60 2.73 9.07 -8.90
CA TYR A 60 2.35 7.78 -8.35
C TYR A 60 3.17 7.42 -7.11
N LEU A 61 4.49 7.62 -7.17
CA LEU A 61 5.40 7.37 -6.05
C LEU A 61 5.09 8.26 -4.84
N LEU A 62 4.87 9.56 -5.05
CA LEU A 62 4.62 10.52 -3.95
C LEU A 62 3.28 10.25 -3.28
N MET A 63 2.22 10.12 -4.07
CA MET A 63 0.86 9.85 -3.56
C MET A 63 0.81 8.47 -2.90
N GLY A 64 1.48 7.50 -3.51
CA GLY A 64 1.71 6.17 -2.97
C GLY A 64 2.40 6.18 -1.61
N GLY A 65 3.56 6.84 -1.51
CA GLY A 65 4.30 6.97 -0.24
C GLY A 65 3.52 7.70 0.86
N ALA A 66 2.72 8.70 0.49
CA ALA A 66 1.81 9.35 1.44
C ALA A 66 0.75 8.38 1.97
N SER A 67 0.14 7.57 1.10
CA SER A 67 -0.83 6.54 1.52
C SER A 67 -0.22 5.48 2.43
N SER A 68 1.00 5.02 2.11
CA SER A 68 1.75 4.05 2.89
C SER A 68 2.06 4.60 4.28
N SER A 69 2.42 5.88 4.37
CA SER A 69 2.70 6.56 5.64
C SER A 69 1.46 6.62 6.55
N ILE A 70 0.29 6.94 5.99
CA ILE A 70 -1.00 6.94 6.71
C ILE A 70 -1.34 5.53 7.21
N LEU A 71 -1.14 4.52 6.36
CA LEU A 71 -1.42 3.12 6.68
C LEU A 71 -0.51 2.61 7.82
N VAL A 72 0.81 2.87 7.75
CA VAL A 72 1.76 2.51 8.82
C VAL A 72 1.40 3.22 10.13
N HIS A 73 0.95 4.46 10.06
CA HIS A 73 0.56 5.19 11.26
C HIS A 73 -0.67 4.55 11.93
N GLY A 74 -1.66 4.13 11.14
CA GLY A 74 -2.80 3.35 11.65
C GLY A 74 -2.35 2.04 12.28
N PHE A 75 -1.45 1.32 11.62
CA PHE A 75 -0.86 0.07 12.10
C PHE A 75 -0.03 0.23 13.39
N SER A 76 0.75 1.29 13.51
CA SER A 76 1.53 1.61 14.71
C SER A 76 0.62 1.84 15.92
N TRP A 77 -0.47 2.59 15.72
CA TRP A 77 -1.40 2.85 16.80
C TRP A 77 -2.23 1.60 17.16
N LEU A 78 -2.62 0.80 16.16
CA LEU A 78 -3.30 -0.47 16.38
C LEU A 78 -2.43 -1.43 17.21
N TYR A 79 -1.16 -1.58 16.84
CA TYR A 79 -0.17 -2.35 17.59
C TYR A 79 -0.04 -1.88 19.05
N GLY A 80 0.07 -0.56 19.27
CA GLY A 80 0.14 0.02 20.62
C GLY A 80 -1.13 -0.23 21.44
N SER A 81 -2.31 -0.11 20.83
CA SER A 81 -3.60 -0.35 21.50
C SER A 81 -3.84 -1.82 21.84
N SER A 82 -3.22 -2.72 21.09
CA SER A 82 -3.32 -4.16 21.30
C SER A 82 -2.38 -4.69 22.40
N GLY A 83 -1.49 -3.86 22.93
CA GLY A 83 -0.47 -4.30 23.91
C GLY A 83 0.79 -4.91 23.28
N GLY A 84 1.00 -4.74 21.97
CA GLY A 84 2.20 -5.21 21.27
C GLY A 84 2.03 -6.49 20.45
N GLU A 85 0.79 -6.91 20.18
CA GLU A 85 0.54 -8.09 19.35
C GLU A 85 0.61 -7.77 17.85
N ILE A 86 1.04 -8.75 17.06
CA ILE A 86 1.29 -8.60 15.61
C ILE A 86 0.36 -9.51 14.79
N GLU A 87 -0.07 -10.64 15.36
CA GLU A 87 -1.05 -11.52 14.74
C GLU A 87 -2.45 -10.91 14.81
N LEU A 88 -3.20 -10.95 13.70
CA LEU A 88 -4.56 -10.40 13.66
C LEU A 88 -5.48 -10.98 14.73
N HIS A 89 -5.36 -12.29 15.01
CA HIS A 89 -6.17 -12.95 16.03
C HIS A 89 -5.81 -12.46 17.45
N GLU A 90 -4.52 -12.34 17.75
CA GLU A 90 -4.04 -11.84 19.03
C GLU A 90 -4.40 -10.37 19.21
N ILE A 91 -4.39 -9.58 18.14
CA ILE A 91 -4.81 -8.18 18.17
C ILE A 91 -6.25 -8.03 18.62
N VAL A 92 -7.15 -8.83 18.06
CA VAL A 92 -8.57 -8.82 18.46
C VAL A 92 -8.70 -9.15 19.95
N ASN A 93 -7.95 -10.14 20.44
CA ASN A 93 -7.96 -10.51 21.86
C ASN A 93 -7.38 -9.39 22.74
N GLY A 94 -6.31 -8.73 22.32
CA GLY A 94 -5.70 -7.59 23.00
C GLY A 94 -6.66 -6.40 23.13
N LEU A 95 -7.42 -6.10 22.07
CA LEU A 95 -8.45 -5.06 22.07
C LEU A 95 -9.63 -5.36 23.00
N ILE A 96 -10.03 -6.62 23.10
CA ILE A 96 -11.09 -7.07 24.02
C ILE A 96 -10.61 -6.95 25.47
N ASN A 97 -9.41 -7.45 25.77
CA ASN A 97 -8.83 -7.45 27.11
C ASN A 97 -8.60 -6.03 27.66
N THR A 98 -8.18 -5.11 26.80
CA THR A 98 -7.97 -3.70 27.16
C THR A 98 -9.26 -2.88 27.19
N GLN A 99 -10.42 -3.48 26.84
CA GLN A 99 -11.71 -2.80 26.68
C GLN A 99 -11.67 -1.61 25.70
N MET A 100 -10.68 -1.55 24.81
CA MET A 100 -10.45 -0.44 23.88
C MET A 100 -11.32 -0.54 22.61
N TYR A 101 -12.09 -1.62 22.45
CA TYR A 101 -12.93 -1.88 21.28
C TYR A 101 -13.98 -0.78 21.00
N ASN A 102 -14.42 -0.04 22.02
CA ASN A 102 -15.39 1.05 21.87
C ASN A 102 -14.77 2.44 22.09
N SER A 103 -13.43 2.52 22.14
CA SER A 103 -12.74 3.79 22.32
C SER A 103 -12.81 4.62 21.03
N PRO A 104 -12.87 5.96 21.11
CA PRO A 104 -12.75 6.80 19.91
C PRO A 104 -11.41 6.59 19.20
N GLY A 105 -10.36 6.16 19.93
CA GLY A 105 -9.04 5.86 19.36
C GLY A 105 -9.10 4.77 18.28
N ILE A 106 -9.78 3.66 18.52
CA ILE A 106 -9.85 2.57 17.52
C ILE A 106 -10.61 2.99 16.26
N SER A 107 -11.58 3.90 16.38
CA SER A 107 -12.29 4.44 15.22
C SER A 107 -11.36 5.25 14.30
N ILE A 108 -10.45 6.03 14.88
CA ILE A 108 -9.44 6.81 14.12
C ILE A 108 -8.45 5.88 13.44
N VAL A 109 -8.04 4.82 14.13
CA VAL A 109 -7.17 3.77 13.57
C VAL A 109 -7.81 3.11 12.34
N LEU A 110 -9.09 2.73 12.43
CA LEU A 110 -9.83 2.16 11.31
C LEU A 110 -9.95 3.15 10.14
N ILE A 111 -10.14 4.43 10.41
CA ILE A 111 -10.15 5.48 9.38
C ILE A 111 -8.79 5.56 8.67
N PHE A 112 -7.68 5.51 9.40
CA PHE A 112 -6.34 5.59 8.78
C PHE A 112 -6.05 4.36 7.90
N ILE A 113 -6.41 3.17 8.38
CA ILE A 113 -6.26 1.92 7.62
C ILE A 113 -7.13 1.94 6.38
N THR A 114 -8.40 2.35 6.49
CA THR A 114 -9.33 2.41 5.34
C THR A 114 -8.90 3.45 4.30
N ILE A 115 -8.37 4.60 4.71
CA ILE A 115 -7.80 5.59 3.77
C ILE A 115 -6.59 5.03 3.04
N GLY A 116 -5.66 4.39 3.77
CA GLY A 116 -4.46 3.80 3.18
C GLY A 116 -4.76 2.67 2.18
N ILE A 117 -5.70 1.78 2.54
CA ILE A 117 -6.16 0.70 1.64
C ILE A 117 -6.98 1.28 0.49
N GLY A 118 -7.85 2.25 0.76
CA GLY A 118 -8.69 2.90 -0.24
C GLY A 118 -7.89 3.57 -1.35
N PHE A 119 -6.76 4.17 -1.00
CA PHE A 119 -5.81 4.70 -1.99
C PHE A 119 -5.26 3.61 -2.90
N LYS A 120 -4.77 2.50 -2.34
CA LYS A 120 -4.22 1.38 -3.12
C LYS A 120 -5.26 0.75 -4.05
N LEU A 121 -6.54 0.78 -3.67
CA LEU A 121 -7.68 0.30 -4.46
C LEU A 121 -8.27 1.37 -5.42
N SER A 122 -7.75 2.60 -5.45
CA SER A 122 -8.33 3.71 -6.23
C SER A 122 -9.81 3.99 -5.90
N LEU A 123 -10.22 3.81 -4.65
CA LEU A 123 -11.60 4.10 -4.22
C LEU A 123 -11.84 5.62 -4.12
N VAL A 124 -13.09 6.05 -4.28
CA VAL A 124 -13.51 7.43 -3.99
C VAL A 124 -13.38 7.67 -2.48
N PRO A 125 -12.76 8.77 -2.01
CA PRO A 125 -12.26 9.94 -2.75
C PRO A 125 -10.81 9.87 -3.23
N SER A 126 -10.03 8.84 -2.89
CA SER A 126 -8.58 8.69 -3.13
C SER A 126 -8.16 8.22 -4.54
N HIS A 127 -8.91 8.57 -5.59
CA HIS A 127 -8.69 8.12 -6.98
C HIS A 127 -7.98 9.16 -7.87
N GLN A 128 -7.54 10.30 -7.32
CA GLN A 128 -7.00 11.42 -8.10
C GLN A 128 -5.77 11.05 -8.93
N TRP A 129 -4.98 10.08 -8.46
CA TRP A 129 -3.77 9.62 -9.13
C TRP A 129 -4.06 8.70 -10.33
N THR A 130 -5.18 7.99 -10.30
CA THR A 130 -5.53 6.93 -11.25
C THR A 130 -5.57 7.42 -12.72
N PRO A 131 -6.28 8.50 -13.09
CA PRO A 131 -6.33 8.92 -14.50
C PRO A 131 -4.96 9.32 -15.05
N ASP A 132 -4.21 10.13 -14.30
CA ASP A 132 -2.88 10.62 -14.70
C ASP A 132 -1.87 9.49 -14.91
N VAL A 133 -1.88 8.50 -14.01
CA VAL A 133 -0.93 7.37 -14.07
C VAL A 133 -1.28 6.43 -15.21
N TYR A 134 -2.55 6.09 -15.40
CA TYR A 134 -2.95 5.21 -16.49
C TYR A 134 -2.72 5.85 -17.86
N GLU A 135 -2.87 7.18 -17.99
CA GLU A 135 -2.61 7.87 -19.24
C GLU A 135 -1.10 8.07 -19.52
N GLY A 136 -0.31 8.32 -18.47
CA GLY A 136 1.13 8.55 -18.61
C GLY A 136 1.95 7.29 -18.86
N VAL A 137 1.43 6.11 -18.53
CA VAL A 137 2.11 4.83 -18.73
C VAL A 137 1.80 4.28 -20.13
N GLN A 138 2.66 4.62 -21.10
CA GLN A 138 2.64 4.02 -22.43
C GLN A 138 3.71 2.94 -22.57
N PHE A 139 3.30 1.68 -22.54
CA PHE A 139 4.18 0.52 -22.78
C PHE A 139 4.40 0.22 -24.27
N ILE A 140 3.53 0.73 -25.15
CA ILE A 140 3.54 0.43 -26.59
C ILE A 140 3.50 1.74 -27.35
N ARG A 141 4.68 2.25 -27.74
CA ARG A 141 4.85 3.19 -28.83
C ARG A 141 6.24 3.06 -29.43
#